data_AF-V7PU54-F1
#
_entry.id   AF-V7PU54-F1
#
_cell.length_a   1.000
_cell.length_b   1.000
_cell.length_c   1.000
_cell.angle_alpha   90.00
_cell.angle_beta   90.00
_cell.angle_gamma   90.00
#
_symmetry.space_group_name_H-M   'P 1'
#
loop_
_entity.id
_entity.type
_entity.pdbx_description
1 polymer ?
#
loop_
_entity_poly.entity_id
_entity_poly.type
_entity_poly.pdbx_seq_one_letter_code
_entity_poly.pdbx_strand_id
1 'polypeptide(L)'
;MKQKKKSAFQGYSLLKKKSDALFIHFRDVLKDIVKTKNKVGEDMRNASFALAKSVWAAGDFKGQIIEGIKRPVVTLSLSTNNVAGVKLPIFQVHIDPTVDVLGNLGVAAGGQVINNTRENYLQCLNMLVKLASMQVAFFSLDEEIKMTNRRVNALNNIVLPRLEGGINYIIKELDEIEREEFYRLKKIKEKKTENLNNSIEDHALPDNGGHKHVKITNNYANIQADDDVIF
;
A
#
# COMPACT_ATOMS: atom_id res chain seq x y z
N MET A 1 1.13 -24.22 1.76
CA MET A 1 1.76 -23.02 1.15
C MET A 1 0.94 -22.37 0.02
N LYS A 2 0.19 -23.13 -0.79
CA LYS A 2 -0.63 -22.58 -1.89
C LYS A 2 -1.64 -21.50 -1.45
N GLN A 3 -2.31 -21.68 -0.31
CA GLN A 3 -3.21 -20.66 0.24
C GLN A 3 -2.47 -19.35 0.62
N LYS A 4 -1.27 -19.46 1.23
CA LYS A 4 -0.42 -18.29 1.53
C LYS A 4 0.00 -17.54 0.27
N LYS A 5 0.33 -18.24 -0.83
CA LYS A 5 0.61 -17.62 -2.14
C LYS A 5 -0.61 -16.85 -2.67
N LYS A 6 -1.80 -17.44 -2.62
CA LYS A 6 -3.05 -16.79 -3.05
C LYS A 6 -3.36 -15.54 -2.23
N SER A 7 -3.22 -15.61 -0.90
CA SER A 7 -3.40 -14.45 -0.01
C SER A 7 -2.37 -13.35 -0.27
N ALA A 8 -1.10 -13.70 -0.51
CA ALA A 8 -0.05 -12.73 -0.85
C ALA A 8 -0.34 -12.02 -2.18
N PHE A 9 -0.84 -12.75 -3.19
CA PHE A 9 -1.24 -12.17 -4.47
C PHE A 9 -2.44 -11.22 -4.35
N GLN A 10 -3.44 -11.59 -3.56
CA GLN A 10 -4.59 -10.73 -3.25
C GLN A 10 -4.15 -9.45 -2.51
N GLY A 11 -3.25 -9.58 -1.53
CA GLY A 11 -2.67 -8.44 -0.81
C GLY A 11 -1.89 -7.50 -1.72
N TYR A 12 -1.09 -8.04 -2.64
CA TYR A 12 -0.37 -7.28 -3.65
C TYR A 12 -1.33 -6.46 -4.55
N SER A 13 -2.36 -7.10 -5.10
CA SER A 13 -3.33 -6.42 -5.97
C SER A 13 -4.06 -5.29 -5.24
N LEU A 14 -4.42 -5.51 -3.97
CA LEU A 14 -5.14 -4.52 -3.17
C LEU A 14 -4.26 -3.32 -2.81
N LEU A 15 -3.01 -3.56 -2.40
CA LEU A 15 -2.05 -2.49 -2.13
C LEU A 15 -1.71 -1.70 -3.40
N LYS A 16 -1.63 -2.36 -4.56
CA LYS A 16 -1.37 -1.70 -5.83
C LYS A 16 -2.51 -0.74 -6.18
N LYS A 17 -3.77 -1.19 -6.09
CA LYS A 17 -4.96 -0.34 -6.28
C LYS A 17 -4.99 0.85 -5.31
N LYS A 18 -4.65 0.63 -4.03
CA LYS A 18 -4.55 1.72 -3.03
C LYS A 18 -3.48 2.73 -3.42
N SER A 19 -2.29 2.27 -3.81
CA SER A 19 -1.18 3.14 -4.23
C SER A 19 -1.56 4.00 -5.45
N ASP A 20 -2.20 3.39 -6.45
CA ASP A 20 -2.60 4.10 -7.66
C ASP A 20 -3.67 5.17 -7.36
N ALA A 21 -4.66 4.87 -6.50
CA ALA A 21 -5.64 5.84 -6.04
C ALA A 21 -5.01 7.01 -5.27
N LEU A 22 -4.08 6.72 -4.36
CA LEU A 22 -3.32 7.75 -3.64
C LEU A 22 -2.51 8.62 -4.60
N PHE A 23 -1.94 8.05 -5.66
CA PHE A 23 -1.13 8.77 -6.64
C PHE A 23 -1.96 9.75 -7.50
N ILE A 24 -3.23 9.41 -7.79
CA ILE A 24 -4.16 10.32 -8.46
C ILE A 24 -4.41 11.54 -7.55
N HIS A 25 -4.80 11.30 -6.30
CA HIS A 25 -5.01 12.39 -5.33
C HIS A 25 -3.76 13.23 -5.10
N PHE A 26 -2.58 12.60 -5.03
CA PHE A 26 -1.30 13.28 -4.91
C PHE A 26 -1.06 14.29 -6.03
N ARG A 27 -1.36 13.90 -7.28
CA ARG A 27 -1.23 14.80 -8.44
C ARG A 27 -2.22 15.95 -8.41
N ASP A 28 -3.44 15.71 -7.96
CA ASP A 28 -4.45 16.77 -7.86
C ASP A 28 -4.06 17.80 -6.80
N VAL A 29 -3.63 17.33 -5.62
CA VAL A 29 -3.09 18.20 -4.55
C VAL A 29 -1.88 18.97 -5.04
N LEU A 30 -0.97 18.35 -5.81
CA LEU A 30 0.19 19.04 -6.36
C LEU A 30 -0.20 20.21 -7.29
N LYS A 31 -1.19 19.99 -8.18
CA LYS A 31 -1.70 21.07 -9.06
C LYS A 31 -2.30 22.21 -8.23
N ASP A 32 -3.04 21.89 -7.18
CA ASP A 32 -3.68 22.88 -6.32
C ASP A 32 -2.67 23.65 -5.47
N ILE A 33 -1.59 23.00 -5.02
CA ILE A 33 -0.47 23.66 -4.32
C ILE A 33 0.19 24.70 -5.24
N VAL A 34 0.49 24.35 -6.49
CA VAL A 34 1.13 25.29 -7.42
C VAL A 34 0.23 26.50 -7.69
N LYS A 35 -1.06 26.28 -7.94
CA LYS A 35 -2.05 27.36 -8.13
C LYS A 35 -2.14 28.26 -6.88
N THR A 36 -2.27 27.65 -5.71
CA THR A 36 -2.41 28.38 -4.44
C THR A 36 -1.14 29.15 -4.10
N LYS A 37 0.05 28.58 -4.38
CA LYS A 37 1.34 29.24 -4.15
C LYS A 37 1.49 30.51 -5.00
N ASN A 38 1.07 30.47 -6.27
CA ASN A 38 1.09 31.66 -7.12
C ASN A 38 0.14 32.73 -6.58
N LYS A 39 -1.07 32.34 -6.18
CA LYS A 39 -2.05 33.25 -5.60
C LYS A 39 -1.56 33.89 -4.29
N VAL A 40 -0.94 33.10 -3.41
CA VAL A 40 -0.30 33.62 -2.18
C VAL A 40 0.81 34.64 -2.51
N GLY A 41 1.58 34.41 -3.58
CA GLY A 41 2.60 35.37 -4.04
C GLY A 41 1.99 36.71 -4.47
N GLU A 42 0.87 36.67 -5.19
CA GLU A 42 0.13 37.87 -5.60
C GLU A 42 -0.48 38.61 -4.39
N ASP A 43 -1.15 37.88 -3.49
CA ASP A 43 -1.77 38.44 -2.28
C ASP A 43 -0.72 39.05 -1.35
N MET A 44 0.45 38.42 -1.22
CA MET A 44 1.58 38.94 -0.42
C MET A 44 2.15 40.23 -1.02
N ARG A 45 2.26 40.31 -2.36
CA ARG A 45 2.68 41.52 -3.06
C ARG A 45 1.69 42.66 -2.81
N ASN A 46 0.40 42.38 -2.92
CA ASN A 46 -0.65 43.37 -2.66
C ASN A 46 -0.65 43.84 -1.20
N ALA A 47 -0.49 42.93 -0.24
CA ALA A 47 -0.39 43.26 1.18
C ALA A 47 0.84 44.12 1.49
N SER A 48 1.99 43.81 0.89
CA SER A 48 3.22 44.59 1.04
C SER A 48 3.10 46.00 0.43
N PHE A 49 2.38 46.13 -0.69
CA PHE A 49 2.08 47.44 -1.27
C PHE A 49 1.09 48.25 -0.42
N ALA A 50 0.08 47.59 0.18
CA ALA A 50 -0.81 48.23 1.13
C ALA A 50 -0.05 48.76 2.36
N LEU A 51 0.92 47.98 2.86
CA LEU A 51 1.81 48.42 3.93
C LEU A 51 2.57 49.69 3.54
N ALA A 52 3.18 49.73 2.37
CA ALA A 52 3.89 50.92 1.89
C ALA A 52 2.98 52.16 1.84
N LYS A 53 1.73 52.02 1.39
CA LYS A 53 0.73 53.10 1.42
C LYS A 53 0.41 53.56 2.83
N SER A 54 0.26 52.61 3.77
CA SER A 54 -0.03 52.95 5.17
C SER A 54 1.12 53.69 5.84
N VAL A 55 2.37 53.29 5.58
CA VAL A 55 3.57 53.97 6.11
C VAL A 55 3.69 55.38 5.55
N TRP A 56 3.36 55.57 4.26
CA TRP A 56 3.32 56.91 3.67
C TRP A 56 2.23 57.80 4.28
N ALA A 57 1.04 57.24 4.53
CA ALA A 57 -0.12 58.01 5.01
C ALA A 57 -0.08 58.31 6.53
N ALA A 58 0.42 57.38 7.35
CA ALA A 58 0.37 57.45 8.82
C ALA A 58 1.75 57.62 9.47
N GLY A 59 2.84 57.62 8.70
CA GLY A 59 4.21 57.65 9.23
C GLY A 59 4.68 56.29 9.73
N ASP A 60 5.73 56.28 10.55
CA ASP A 60 6.24 55.05 11.16
C ASP A 60 5.43 54.68 12.42
N PHE A 61 4.58 53.67 12.28
CA PHE A 61 3.74 53.13 13.37
C PHE A 61 4.19 51.73 13.82
N LYS A 62 5.35 51.25 13.35
CA LYS A 62 5.83 49.89 13.63
C LYS A 62 6.06 49.64 15.12
N GLY A 63 6.68 50.59 15.82
CA GLY A 63 6.96 50.48 17.26
C GLY A 63 5.68 50.31 18.09
N GLN A 64 4.68 51.15 17.80
CA GLN A 64 3.38 51.12 18.49
C GLN A 64 2.65 49.78 18.29
N ILE A 65 2.73 49.17 17.10
CA ILE A 65 2.15 47.85 16.86
C ILE A 65 2.86 46.80 17.71
N ILE A 66 4.19 46.78 17.73
CA ILE A 66 4.97 45.76 18.45
C ILE A 66 4.68 45.82 19.95
N GLU A 67 4.62 47.02 20.53
CA GLU A 67 4.29 47.24 21.95
C GLU A 67 2.82 46.90 22.27
N GLY A 68 1.92 47.02 21.29
CA GLY A 68 0.50 46.70 21.44
C GLY A 68 0.18 45.20 21.49
N ILE A 69 1.11 44.32 21.11
CA ILE A 69 0.87 42.87 21.04
C ILE A 69 0.93 42.25 22.45
N LYS A 70 -0.25 41.99 23.03
CA LYS A 70 -0.38 41.27 24.32
C LYS A 70 -0.92 39.84 24.18
N ARG A 71 -1.79 39.62 23.20
CA ARG A 71 -2.43 38.33 22.91
C ARG A 71 -2.51 38.11 21.40
N PRO A 72 -2.41 36.86 20.90
CA PRO A 72 -2.59 36.57 19.50
C PRO A 72 -4.05 36.81 19.09
N VAL A 73 -4.26 37.44 17.93
CA VAL A 73 -5.60 37.66 17.35
C VAL A 73 -6.05 36.45 16.52
N VAL A 74 -5.08 35.75 15.93
CA VAL A 74 -5.33 34.62 15.03
C VAL A 74 -4.71 33.38 15.66
N THR A 75 -5.53 32.37 15.89
CA THR A 75 -5.12 31.07 16.42
C THR A 75 -5.39 29.98 15.38
N LEU A 76 -4.63 28.89 15.47
CA LEU A 76 -4.76 27.75 14.57
C LEU A 76 -5.23 26.53 15.35
N SER A 77 -6.30 25.91 14.85
CA SER A 77 -6.76 24.61 15.32
C SER A 77 -6.34 23.52 14.34
N LEU A 78 -5.93 22.38 14.88
CA LEU A 78 -5.62 21.21 14.08
C LEU A 78 -6.87 20.33 13.93
N SER A 79 -7.28 20.11 12.69
CA SER A 79 -8.31 19.15 12.29
C SER A 79 -7.67 17.99 11.53
N THR A 80 -8.37 16.87 11.43
CA THR A 80 -7.89 15.70 10.68
C THR A 80 -8.91 15.32 9.62
N ASN A 81 -8.43 15.03 8.42
CA ASN A 81 -9.23 14.55 7.30
C ASN A 81 -8.71 13.19 6.84
N ASN A 82 -9.59 12.29 6.43
CA ASN A 82 -9.20 10.94 6.02
C ASN A 82 -9.34 10.79 4.51
N VAL A 83 -8.24 10.48 3.83
CA VAL A 83 -8.22 10.20 2.38
C VAL A 83 -7.60 8.84 2.15
N ALA A 84 -8.37 7.90 1.60
CA ALA A 84 -7.95 6.52 1.29
C ALA A 84 -7.25 5.79 2.47
N GLY A 85 -7.67 6.09 3.70
CA GLY A 85 -7.12 5.50 4.92
C GLY A 85 -5.85 6.17 5.45
N VAL A 86 -5.47 7.33 4.92
CA VAL A 86 -4.41 8.20 5.43
C VAL A 86 -5.04 9.40 6.15
N LYS A 87 -4.64 9.64 7.40
CA LYS A 87 -5.07 10.81 8.18
C LYS A 87 -4.21 12.01 7.83
N LEU A 88 -4.80 12.97 7.13
CA LEU A 88 -4.17 14.23 6.73
C LEU A 88 -4.49 15.33 7.75
N PRO A 89 -3.48 16.06 8.26
CA PRO A 89 -3.72 17.22 9.10
C PRO A 89 -4.24 18.40 8.27
N ILE A 90 -5.26 19.09 8.79
CA ILE A 90 -5.81 20.31 8.22
C ILE A 90 -5.74 21.42 9.26
N PHE A 91 -5.21 22.59 8.89
CA PHE A 91 -5.21 23.76 9.76
C PHE A 91 -6.48 24.58 9.54
N GLN A 92 -7.19 24.90 10.63
CA GLN A 92 -8.33 25.80 10.65
C GLN A 92 -7.95 27.10 11.35
N VAL A 93 -8.28 28.22 10.72
CA VAL A 93 -8.01 29.56 11.27
C VAL A 93 -9.18 29.96 12.15
N HIS A 94 -8.89 30.36 13.39
CA HIS A 94 -9.84 31.03 14.28
C HIS A 94 -9.36 32.46 14.50
N ILE A 95 -10.28 33.41 14.35
CA ILE A 95 -10.03 34.83 14.57
C ILE A 95 -10.83 35.23 15.80
N ASP A 96 -10.15 35.65 16.85
CA ASP A 96 -10.80 36.09 18.08
C ASP A 96 -11.20 37.56 17.94
N PRO A 97 -12.50 37.90 17.91
CA PRO A 97 -12.96 39.29 17.69
C PRO A 97 -12.78 40.17 18.93
N THR A 98 -12.46 39.58 20.08
CA THR A 98 -12.33 40.27 21.38
C THR A 98 -11.00 40.99 21.55
N VAL A 99 -10.00 40.67 20.70
CA VAL A 99 -8.66 41.25 20.77
C VAL A 99 -8.55 42.37 19.73
N ASP A 100 -8.84 43.60 20.14
CA ASP A 100 -8.55 44.78 19.32
C ASP A 100 -7.16 45.33 19.62
N VAL A 101 -6.21 45.04 18.73
CA VAL A 101 -4.82 45.53 18.80
C VAL A 101 -4.69 46.94 18.20
N LEU A 102 -5.68 47.36 17.40
CA LEU A 102 -5.59 48.58 16.58
C LEU A 102 -6.49 49.73 17.05
N GLY A 103 -7.34 49.55 18.05
CA GLY A 103 -8.34 50.57 18.44
C GLY A 103 -7.79 51.97 18.72
N ASN A 104 -6.52 52.08 19.12
CA ASN A 104 -5.84 53.36 19.38
C ASN A 104 -4.90 53.79 18.23
N LEU A 105 -4.72 52.97 17.20
CA LEU A 105 -3.80 53.22 16.09
C LEU A 105 -4.52 53.95 14.94
N GLY A 106 -3.94 55.04 14.44
CA GLY A 106 -4.50 55.80 13.31
C GLY A 106 -5.63 56.77 13.68
N VAL A 107 -5.84 57.04 14.98
CA VAL A 107 -6.76 58.08 15.49
C VAL A 107 -6.33 59.49 15.03
N ALA A 108 -5.03 59.73 14.91
CA ALA A 108 -4.48 61.02 14.49
C ALA A 108 -4.55 61.24 12.96
N ALA A 109 -4.17 60.22 12.17
CA ALA A 109 -4.25 60.24 10.71
C ALA A 109 -4.13 58.82 10.13
N GLY A 110 -4.71 58.58 8.95
CA GLY A 110 -4.45 57.37 8.16
C GLY A 110 -5.13 56.06 8.61
N GLY A 111 -6.01 56.09 9.62
CA GLY A 111 -6.66 54.88 10.15
C GLY A 111 -7.35 53.99 9.11
N GLN A 112 -8.02 54.57 8.10
CA GLN A 112 -8.64 53.80 7.01
C GLN A 112 -7.62 53.01 6.18
N VAL A 113 -6.44 53.59 5.92
CA VAL A 113 -5.38 52.94 5.13
C VAL A 113 -4.73 51.82 5.93
N ILE A 114 -4.59 52.01 7.25
CA ILE A 114 -4.10 50.99 8.17
C ILE A 114 -5.09 49.82 8.26
N ASN A 115 -6.39 50.08 8.38
CA ASN A 115 -7.42 49.04 8.42
C ASN A 115 -7.47 48.22 7.12
N ASN A 116 -7.42 48.90 5.97
CA ASN A 116 -7.32 48.20 4.68
C ASN A 116 -6.05 47.33 4.60
N THR A 117 -4.92 47.81 5.14
CA THR A 117 -3.68 47.01 5.22
C THR A 117 -3.88 45.77 6.09
N ARG A 118 -4.52 45.91 7.26
CA ARG A 118 -4.87 44.78 8.14
C ARG A 118 -5.72 43.74 7.43
N GLU A 119 -6.76 44.16 6.71
CA GLU A 119 -7.63 43.25 5.95
C GLU A 119 -6.87 42.48 4.87
N ASN A 120 -6.01 43.16 4.10
CA ASN A 120 -5.18 42.51 3.08
C ASN A 120 -4.20 41.50 3.70
N TYR A 121 -3.58 41.81 4.84
CA TYR A 121 -2.71 40.86 5.55
C TYR A 121 -3.49 39.68 6.15
N LEU A 122 -4.71 39.90 6.66
CA LEU A 122 -5.56 38.81 7.15
C LEU A 122 -5.98 37.86 6.02
N GLN A 123 -6.34 38.40 4.84
CA GLN A 123 -6.62 37.59 3.65
C GLN A 123 -5.39 36.80 3.21
N CYS A 124 -4.22 37.45 3.15
CA CYS A 124 -2.96 36.78 2.82
C CYS A 124 -2.61 35.68 3.84
N LEU A 125 -2.81 35.93 5.13
CA LEU A 125 -2.56 34.94 6.19
C LEU A 125 -3.47 33.72 6.05
N ASN A 126 -4.77 33.93 5.79
CA ASN A 126 -5.72 32.84 5.54
C ASN A 126 -5.29 31.96 4.36
N MET A 127 -4.86 32.59 3.26
CA MET A 127 -4.35 31.88 2.08
C MET A 127 -3.04 31.15 2.38
N LEU A 128 -2.15 31.74 3.19
CA LEU A 128 -0.90 31.12 3.61
C LEU A 128 -1.13 29.89 4.50
N VAL A 129 -2.06 29.97 5.46
CA VAL A 129 -2.43 28.82 6.31
C VAL A 129 -3.03 27.70 5.47
N LYS A 130 -3.88 28.04 4.50
CA LYS A 130 -4.43 27.06 3.55
C LYS A 130 -3.33 26.37 2.74
N LEU A 131 -2.35 27.13 2.25
CA LEU A 131 -1.19 26.57 1.55
C LEU A 131 -0.37 25.66 2.46
N ALA A 132 -0.08 26.09 3.69
CA ALA A 132 0.65 25.29 4.67
C ALA A 132 -0.07 23.97 4.98
N SER A 133 -1.41 24.01 5.13
CA SER A 133 -2.22 22.82 5.33
C SER A 133 -2.09 21.83 4.16
N MET A 134 -2.12 22.31 2.92
CA MET A 134 -1.94 21.47 1.74
C MET A 134 -0.51 20.90 1.68
N GLN A 135 0.51 21.69 2.04
CA GLN A 135 1.90 21.25 2.03
C GLN A 135 2.17 20.14 3.05
N VAL A 136 1.71 20.31 4.30
CA VAL A 136 1.88 19.28 5.33
C VAL A 136 1.13 18.01 4.95
N ALA A 137 -0.10 18.13 4.46
CA ALA A 137 -0.86 16.98 3.95
C ALA A 137 -0.14 16.29 2.78
N PHE A 138 0.48 17.04 1.87
CA PHE A 138 1.25 16.51 0.76
C PHE A 138 2.48 15.72 1.21
N PHE A 139 3.23 16.22 2.20
CA PHE A 139 4.37 15.49 2.77
C PHE A 139 3.94 14.17 3.44
N SER A 140 2.88 14.20 4.24
CA SER A 140 2.34 12.98 4.86
C SER A 140 1.86 11.97 3.82
N LEU A 141 1.23 12.44 2.73
CA LEU A 141 0.75 11.57 1.65
C LEU A 141 1.93 10.96 0.86
N ASP A 142 2.98 11.72 0.58
CA ASP A 142 4.20 11.24 -0.10
C ASP A 142 4.88 10.11 0.68
N GLU A 143 5.00 10.26 2.00
CA GLU A 143 5.59 9.24 2.87
C GLU A 143 4.78 7.92 2.84
N GLU A 144 3.45 8.02 2.90
CA GLU A 144 2.54 6.87 2.82
C GLU A 144 2.59 6.17 1.45
N ILE A 145 2.69 6.94 0.36
CA ILE A 145 2.89 6.37 -0.99
C ILE A 145 4.22 5.62 -1.05
N LYS A 146 5.32 6.21 -0.56
CA LYS A 146 6.64 5.57 -0.55
C LYS A 146 6.62 4.29 0.27
N MET A 147 5.98 4.29 1.45
CA MET A 147 5.84 3.11 2.29
C MET A 147 5.01 2.02 1.60
N THR A 148 3.90 2.40 0.95
CA THR A 148 3.05 1.46 0.21
C THR A 148 3.78 0.86 -0.98
N ASN A 149 4.51 1.66 -1.78
CA ASN A 149 5.31 1.17 -2.90
C ASN A 149 6.45 0.25 -2.46
N ARG A 150 7.12 0.56 -1.34
CA ARG A 150 8.11 -0.36 -0.75
C ARG A 150 7.48 -1.71 -0.38
N ARG A 151 6.29 -1.72 0.21
CA ARG A 151 5.56 -2.96 0.55
C ARG A 151 5.15 -3.75 -0.69
N VAL A 152 4.65 -3.06 -1.73
CA VAL A 152 4.32 -3.68 -3.03
C VAL A 152 5.55 -4.34 -3.64
N ASN A 153 6.69 -3.66 -3.65
CA ASN A 153 7.95 -4.20 -4.18
C ASN A 153 8.48 -5.38 -3.36
N ALA A 154 8.39 -5.31 -2.03
CA ALA A 154 8.78 -6.41 -1.15
C ALA A 154 7.92 -7.66 -1.39
N LEU A 155 6.61 -7.49 -1.58
CA LEU A 155 5.71 -8.59 -1.90
C LEU A 155 6.05 -9.24 -3.25
N ASN A 156 6.32 -8.43 -4.28
CA ASN A 156 6.58 -8.92 -5.63
C ASN A 156 7.95 -9.59 -5.78
N ASN A 157 9.00 -8.97 -5.23
CA ASN A 157 10.38 -9.38 -5.51
C ASN A 157 10.99 -10.32 -4.45
N ILE A 158 10.43 -10.36 -3.23
CA ILE A 158 10.98 -11.17 -2.13
C ILE A 158 9.99 -12.26 -1.71
N VAL A 159 8.76 -11.88 -1.37
CA VAL A 159 7.80 -12.82 -0.76
C VAL A 159 7.23 -13.80 -1.78
N LEU A 160 6.75 -13.32 -2.93
CA LEU A 160 6.21 -14.20 -3.98
C LEU A 160 7.24 -15.25 -4.45
N PRO A 161 8.48 -14.86 -4.83
CA PRO A 161 9.48 -15.81 -5.30
C PRO A 161 9.88 -16.82 -4.23
N ARG A 162 9.97 -16.39 -2.96
CA ARG A 162 10.28 -17.30 -1.83
C ARG A 162 9.17 -18.33 -1.61
N LEU A 163 7.91 -17.93 -1.73
CA LEU A 163 6.77 -18.84 -1.62
C LEU A 163 6.71 -19.81 -2.82
N GLU A 164 7.01 -19.33 -4.03
CA GLU A 164 7.08 -20.17 -5.23
C GLU A 164 8.21 -21.19 -5.17
N GLY A 165 9.41 -20.76 -4.78
CA GLY A 165 10.55 -21.66 -4.57
C GLY A 165 10.24 -22.73 -3.52
N GLY A 166 9.61 -22.36 -2.40
CA GLY A 166 9.20 -23.32 -1.37
C GLY A 166 8.12 -24.30 -1.84
N ILE A 167 7.16 -23.86 -2.66
CA ILE A 167 6.16 -24.76 -3.26
C ILE A 167 6.80 -25.73 -4.24
N ASN A 168 7.69 -25.24 -5.11
CA ASN A 168 8.39 -26.08 -6.09
C ASN A 168 9.30 -27.10 -5.41
N TYR A 169 9.95 -26.74 -4.30
CA TYR A 169 10.75 -27.68 -3.51
C TYR A 169 9.88 -28.82 -2.96
N ILE A 170 8.74 -28.49 -2.34
CA ILE A 170 7.83 -29.50 -1.78
C ILE A 170 7.27 -30.41 -2.87
N ILE A 171 6.91 -29.87 -4.04
CA ILE A 171 6.41 -30.68 -5.16
C ILE A 171 7.51 -31.64 -5.64
N LYS A 172 8.74 -31.14 -5.85
CA LYS A 172 9.87 -32.00 -6.24
C LYS A 172 10.14 -33.11 -5.24
N GLU A 173 10.07 -32.81 -3.94
CA GLU A 173 10.29 -33.82 -2.89
C GLU A 173 9.18 -34.88 -2.87
N LEU A 174 7.92 -34.47 -3.02
CA LEU A 174 6.79 -35.40 -3.11
C LEU A 174 6.88 -36.28 -4.35
N ASP A 175 7.21 -35.70 -5.51
CA ASP A 175 7.39 -36.45 -6.77
C ASP A 175 8.53 -37.48 -6.66
N GLU A 176 9.62 -37.16 -5.95
CA GLU A 176 10.74 -38.08 -5.73
C GLU A 176 10.35 -39.23 -4.79
N ILE A 177 9.63 -38.94 -3.70
CA ILE A 177 9.10 -39.97 -2.79
C ILE A 177 8.12 -40.90 -3.52
N GLU A 178 7.21 -40.35 -4.33
CA GLU A 178 6.29 -41.14 -5.15
C GLU A 178 7.05 -42.00 -6.16
N ARG A 179 8.12 -41.48 -6.78
CA ARG A 179 8.98 -42.24 -7.68
C ARG A 179 9.70 -43.40 -6.98
N GLU A 180 10.22 -43.19 -5.78
CA GLU A 180 10.85 -44.24 -4.97
C GLU A 180 9.86 -45.33 -4.55
N GLU A 181 8.66 -44.96 -4.12
CA GLU A 181 7.59 -45.90 -3.78
C GLU A 181 7.15 -46.70 -5.01
N PHE A 182 6.99 -46.04 -6.16
CA PHE A 182 6.65 -46.68 -7.42
C PHE A 182 7.71 -47.71 -7.83
N TYR A 183 9.00 -47.37 -7.70
CA TYR A 183 10.09 -48.30 -7.99
C TYR A 183 10.10 -49.50 -7.04
N ARG A 184 9.87 -49.29 -5.74
CA ARG A 184 9.73 -50.38 -4.76
C ARG A 184 8.57 -51.32 -5.09
N LEU A 185 7.40 -50.79 -5.41
CA LEU A 185 6.24 -51.58 -5.81
C LEU A 185 6.50 -52.37 -7.10
N LYS A 186 7.16 -51.75 -8.08
CA LYS A 186 7.55 -52.40 -9.34
C LYS A 186 8.48 -53.60 -9.08
N LYS A 187 9.52 -53.43 -8.26
CA LYS A 187 10.46 -54.51 -7.86
C LYS A 187 9.76 -55.65 -7.12
N ILE A 188 8.81 -55.34 -6.22
CA ILE A 188 8.04 -56.36 -5.50
C ILE A 188 7.16 -57.15 -6.46
N LYS A 189 6.49 -56.47 -7.40
CA LYS A 189 5.68 -57.12 -8.43
C LYS A 189 6.54 -58.04 -9.31
N GLU A 190 7.69 -57.55 -9.77
CA GLU A 190 8.65 -58.29 -10.60
C GLU A 190 9.16 -59.55 -9.87
N LYS A 191 9.56 -59.43 -8.60
CA LYS A 191 10.00 -60.58 -7.80
C LYS A 191 8.87 -61.58 -7.53
N LYS A 192 7.63 -61.10 -7.36
CA LYS A 192 6.46 -61.97 -7.20
C LYS A 192 6.13 -62.72 -8.49
N THR A 193 6.26 -62.07 -9.65
CA THR A 193 6.10 -62.70 -10.97
C THR A 193 7.22 -63.70 -11.29
N GLU A 194 8.47 -63.39 -10.94
CA GLU A 194 9.59 -64.35 -11.07
C GLU A 194 9.36 -65.58 -10.20
N ASN A 195 8.97 -65.40 -8.94
CA ASN A 195 8.63 -66.54 -8.07
C ASN A 195 7.46 -67.36 -8.63
N LEU A 196 6.42 -66.71 -9.17
CA LEU A 196 5.31 -67.39 -9.85
C LEU A 196 5.79 -68.20 -11.06
N ASN A 197 6.66 -67.64 -11.90
CA ASN A 197 7.21 -68.34 -13.06
C ASN A 197 8.10 -69.52 -12.66
N ASN A 198 8.96 -69.36 -11.65
CA ASN A 198 9.78 -70.45 -11.12
C ASN A 198 8.93 -71.56 -10.49
N SER A 199 7.81 -71.21 -9.83
CA SER A 199 6.84 -72.18 -9.30
C SER A 199 6.14 -72.97 -10.41
N ILE A 200 5.97 -72.37 -11.59
CA ILE A 200 5.38 -73.02 -12.76
C ILE A 200 6.41 -73.94 -13.44
N GLU A 201 7.69 -73.54 -13.49
CA GLU A 201 8.78 -74.38 -14.01
C GLU A 201 9.10 -75.59 -13.11
N ASP A 202 9.09 -75.44 -11.78
CA ASP A 202 9.27 -76.55 -10.84
C ASP A 202 8.12 -77.59 -10.92
N HIS A 203 6.92 -77.17 -11.36
CA HIS A 203 5.80 -78.07 -11.64
C HIS A 203 5.80 -78.65 -13.07
N ALA A 204 6.74 -78.24 -13.94
CA ALA A 204 6.86 -78.72 -15.32
C ALA A 204 7.96 -79.78 -15.52
N LEU A 205 8.73 -80.13 -14.48
CA LEU A 205 9.60 -81.31 -14.48
C LEU A 205 8.74 -82.58 -14.30
N PRO A 206 8.88 -83.59 -15.17
CA PRO A 206 7.96 -84.73 -15.19
C PRO A 206 8.26 -85.66 -14.00
N ASP A 207 7.45 -85.58 -12.95
CA ASP A 207 7.39 -86.66 -11.96
C ASP A 207 6.37 -87.71 -12.41
N ASN A 208 6.87 -88.94 -12.44
CA ASN A 208 6.24 -90.09 -13.02
C ASN A 208 5.32 -90.72 -11.95
N GLY A 209 4.01 -90.47 -12.07
CA GLY A 209 2.98 -91.35 -11.50
C GLY A 209 2.00 -90.72 -10.50
N GLY A 210 0.70 -90.92 -10.78
CA GLY A 210 -0.35 -91.05 -9.76
C GLY A 210 -1.15 -89.79 -9.41
N HIS A 211 -2.31 -89.65 -10.04
CA HIS A 211 -3.36 -88.63 -9.83
C HIS A 211 -3.58 -88.13 -8.39
N LYS A 212 -3.68 -86.81 -8.21
CA LYS A 212 -4.81 -86.11 -7.55
C LYS A 212 -5.01 -84.71 -8.13
N HIS A 213 -6.13 -84.47 -8.81
CA HIS A 213 -6.57 -83.12 -9.20
C HIS A 213 -6.98 -82.33 -7.95
N VAL A 214 -6.24 -81.25 -7.65
CA VAL A 214 -6.72 -80.17 -6.78
C VAL A 214 -7.02 -78.97 -7.66
N LYS A 215 -8.31 -78.63 -7.79
CA LYS A 215 -8.77 -77.41 -8.45
C LYS A 215 -8.39 -76.22 -7.56
N ILE A 216 -7.42 -75.42 -7.98
CA ILE A 216 -7.21 -74.08 -7.44
C ILE A 216 -8.00 -73.12 -8.34
N THR A 217 -8.98 -72.45 -7.76
CA THR A 217 -9.86 -71.50 -8.45
C THR A 217 -9.07 -70.26 -8.84
N ASN A 218 -8.92 -70.05 -10.15
CA ASN A 218 -8.42 -68.81 -10.74
C ASN A 218 -9.39 -67.65 -10.44
N ASN A 219 -9.01 -66.76 -9.52
CA ASN A 219 -9.75 -65.53 -9.24
C ASN A 219 -9.03 -64.24 -9.70
N TYR A 220 -8.12 -64.32 -10.66
CA TYR A 220 -7.45 -63.14 -11.23
C TYR A 220 -7.58 -62.99 -12.75
N ALA A 221 -8.45 -63.77 -13.40
CA ALA A 221 -8.67 -63.69 -14.85
C ALA A 221 -9.79 -62.70 -15.25
N ASN A 222 -9.91 -61.57 -14.56
CA ASN A 222 -10.81 -60.47 -14.94
C ASN A 222 -10.27 -59.13 -14.46
N ILE A 223 -9.20 -58.65 -15.08
CA ILE A 223 -9.00 -57.22 -15.26
C ILE A 223 -8.74 -57.04 -16.75
N GLN A 224 -9.79 -56.52 -17.38
CA GLN A 224 -9.89 -56.05 -18.75
C GLN A 224 -8.56 -55.48 -19.27
N ALA A 225 -8.18 -55.89 -20.48
CA ALA A 225 -7.22 -55.15 -21.28
C ALA A 225 -7.83 -53.78 -21.61
N ASP A 226 -7.52 -52.77 -20.80
CA ASP A 226 -7.65 -51.37 -21.20
C ASP A 226 -6.25 -50.93 -21.67
N ASP A 227 -6.06 -51.03 -22.99
CA ASP A 227 -5.02 -50.32 -23.72
C ASP A 227 -5.37 -48.82 -23.71
N ASP A 228 -4.97 -48.10 -22.66
CA ASP A 228 -4.83 -46.65 -22.74
C ASP A 228 -3.37 -46.30 -23.03
N VAL A 229 -3.16 -46.03 -24.32
CA VAL A 229 -1.98 -45.43 -24.94
C VAL A 229 -1.65 -44.13 -24.22
N ILE A 230 -0.44 -44.06 -23.65
CA ILE A 230 0.14 -42.85 -23.09
C ILE A 230 0.51 -41.91 -24.25
N PHE A 231 -0.11 -40.73 -24.29
CA PHE A 231 0.52 -39.49 -24.76
C PHE A 231 0.81 -38.59 -23.56
#